data_AF-A0AAW9HYS2-F1
#
_entry.id   AF-A0AAW9HYS2-F1
#
_cell.length_a   1.000
_cell.length_b   1.000
_cell.length_c   1.000
_cell.angle_alpha   90.00
_cell.angle_beta   90.00
_cell.angle_gamma   90.00
#
_symmetry.space_group_name_H-M   'P 1'
#
loop_
_entity.id
_entity.type
_entity.pdbx_description
1 polymer ?
#
loop_
_entity_poly.entity_id
_entity_poly.type
_entity_poly.pdbx_seq_one_letter_code
_entity_poly.pdbx_strand_id
1 'polypeptide(L)'
;MSKTKQPKPDWIRIKLTTGDNYKEIKSMMRSKTLHTVCEEARCPNIYECWANRTATFMILGDICTRACRFCAVNTGLPTELDLQE
;
A
#
# COMPACT_ATOMS: atom_id res chain seq x y z
N MET A 1 -21.02 -7.96 21.10
CA MET A 1 -20.28 -6.89 21.80
C MET A 1 -19.69 -5.95 20.76
N SER A 2 -20.26 -4.75 20.61
CA SER A 2 -19.72 -3.72 19.71
C SER A 2 -18.43 -3.18 20.34
N LYS A 3 -17.27 -3.44 19.72
CA LYS A 3 -16.02 -2.78 20.09
C LYS A 3 -16.07 -1.35 19.56
N THR A 4 -16.41 -0.40 20.43
CA THR A 4 -16.30 1.03 20.11
C THR A 4 -14.85 1.33 19.74
N LYS A 5 -14.62 1.71 18.48
CA LYS A 5 -13.27 1.98 17.97
C LYS A 5 -12.75 3.24 18.67
N GLN A 6 -11.69 3.10 19.47
CA GLN A 6 -11.07 4.26 20.09
C GLN A 6 -10.45 5.15 19.01
N PRO A 7 -10.60 6.48 19.11
CA PRO A 7 -9.96 7.39 18.17
C PRO A 7 -8.44 7.24 18.23
N LYS A 8 -7.78 7.49 17.10
CA LYS A 8 -6.32 7.56 17.09
C LYS A 8 -5.86 8.78 17.91
N PRO A 9 -4.75 8.69 18.66
CA PRO A 9 -4.16 9.85 19.33
C PRO A 9 -3.81 10.98 18.35
N ASP A 10 -3.82 12.22 18.82
CA ASP A 10 -3.60 13.41 17.97
C ASP A 10 -2.23 13.45 17.30
N TRP A 11 -1.22 12.82 17.88
CA TRP A 11 0.13 12.75 17.33
C TRP A 11 0.27 11.74 16.18
N ILE A 12 -0.70 10.84 15.96
CA ILE A 12 -0.73 9.92 14.82
C ILE A 12 -1.54 10.56 13.68
N ARG A 13 -0.99 11.63 13.09
CA ARG A 13 -1.56 12.31 11.92
C ARG A 13 -0.48 12.45 10.85
N ILE A 14 -0.88 12.24 9.60
CA ILE A 14 0.03 12.38 8.46
C ILE A 14 -0.05 13.79 7.89
N LYS A 15 1.04 14.24 7.28
CA LYS A 15 1.04 15.42 6.41
C LYS A 15 0.83 14.97 4.97
N LEU A 16 -0.23 15.47 4.35
CA LEU A 16 -0.51 15.19 2.94
C LEU A 16 0.44 16.03 2.06
N THR A 17 1.38 15.35 1.42
CA THR A 17 2.29 15.95 0.43
C THR A 17 2.01 15.31 -0.93
N THR A 18 1.30 16.02 -1.80
CA THR A 18 0.88 15.51 -3.13
C THR A 18 1.52 16.34 -4.25
N GLY A 19 2.85 16.44 -4.24
CA GLY A 19 3.64 17.11 -5.28
C GLY A 19 3.81 16.24 -6.54
N ASP A 20 4.58 16.74 -7.50
CA ASP A 20 4.74 16.09 -8.81
C ASP A 20 5.38 14.70 -8.70
N ASN A 21 6.36 14.50 -7.81
CA ASN A 21 6.96 13.19 -7.56
C ASN A 21 5.93 12.13 -7.15
N TYR A 22 4.99 12.48 -6.25
CA TYR A 22 3.92 11.55 -5.84
C TYR A 22 3.05 11.15 -7.04
N LYS A 23 2.67 12.12 -7.88
CA LYS A 23 1.85 11.88 -9.07
C LYS A 23 2.58 11.05 -10.12
N GLU A 24 3.86 11.30 -10.32
CA GLU A 24 4.73 10.55 -11.22
C GLU A 24 4.81 9.08 -10.80
N ILE A 25 5.17 8.80 -9.55
CA ILE A 25 5.24 7.43 -9.02
C ILE A 25 3.86 6.76 -9.10
N LYS A 26 2.79 7.46 -8.72
CA LYS A 26 1.43 6.93 -8.83
C LYS A 26 1.07 6.56 -10.27
N SER A 27 1.39 7.41 -11.23
CA SER A 27 1.15 7.16 -12.65
C SER A 27 1.95 5.95 -13.14
N MET A 28 3.22 5.84 -12.74
CA MET A 28 4.09 4.71 -13.07
C MET A 28 3.57 3.38 -12.52
N MET A 29 3.10 3.33 -11.26
CA MET A 29 2.53 2.10 -10.69
C MET A 29 1.29 1.64 -11.46
N ARG A 30 0.44 2.59 -11.89
CA ARG A 30 -0.78 2.29 -12.65
C ARG A 30 -0.50 1.91 -14.10
N SER A 31 0.52 2.48 -14.74
CA SER A 31 0.84 2.19 -16.14
C SER A 31 1.53 0.84 -16.34
N LYS A 32 2.25 0.37 -15.32
CA LYS A 32 2.97 -0.92 -15.34
C LYS A 32 2.24 -2.05 -14.62
N THR A 33 1.03 -1.80 -14.12
CA THR A 33 0.24 -2.79 -13.35
C THR A 33 1.02 -3.38 -12.17
N LEU A 34 1.86 -2.56 -11.51
CA LEU A 34 2.71 -3.00 -10.40
C LEU A 34 1.99 -2.84 -9.06
N HIS A 35 2.22 -3.80 -8.17
CA HIS A 35 1.72 -3.76 -6.80
C HIS A 35 2.77 -3.20 -5.85
N THR A 36 2.31 -2.47 -4.82
CA THR A 36 3.20 -1.94 -3.78
C THR A 36 2.62 -2.18 -2.40
N VAL A 37 3.47 -2.51 -1.44
CA VAL A 37 3.01 -2.63 -0.04
C VAL A 37 2.59 -1.26 0.52
N CYS A 38 3.05 -0.18 -0.10
CA CYS A 38 2.61 1.18 0.20
C CYS A 38 1.09 1.33 0.05
N GLU A 39 0.53 0.81 -1.05
CA GLU A 39 -0.91 0.85 -1.34
C GLU A 39 -1.64 -0.31 -0.67
N GLU A 40 -1.21 -1.56 -0.89
CA GLU A 40 -1.96 -2.76 -0.48
C GLU A 40 -2.07 -2.90 1.04
N ALA A 41 -1.01 -2.54 1.78
CA ALA A 41 -1.03 -2.55 3.24
C ALA A 41 -1.61 -1.26 3.86
N ARG A 42 -2.07 -0.31 3.03
CA ARG A 42 -2.63 1.00 3.45
C ARG A 42 -1.65 1.79 4.32
N CYS A 43 -0.40 1.85 3.89
CA CYS A 43 0.66 2.51 4.64
C CYS A 43 0.36 4.02 4.77
N PRO A 44 0.33 4.59 6.00
CA PRO A 44 0.04 6.01 6.19
C PRO A 44 1.12 6.92 5.57
N ASN A 45 2.34 6.41 5.37
CA ASN A 45 3.50 7.18 4.91
C ASN A 45 3.62 7.23 3.37
N ILE A 46 2.66 6.68 2.61
CA ILE A 46 2.71 6.62 1.14
C ILE A 46 3.00 7.98 0.50
N TYR A 47 2.42 9.05 1.02
CA TYR A 47 2.61 10.41 0.49
C TYR A 47 4.05 10.90 0.68
N GLU A 48 4.64 10.63 1.85
CA GLU A 48 6.01 11.01 2.16
C GLU A 48 7.01 10.18 1.35
N CYS A 49 6.87 8.85 1.37
CA CYS A 49 7.78 7.95 0.67
C CYS A 49 7.80 8.24 -0.83
N TRP A 50 6.62 8.35 -1.47
CA TRP A 50 6.55 8.59 -2.91
C TRP A 50 6.98 10.01 -3.30
N ALA A 51 6.73 11.02 -2.45
CA ALA A 51 7.28 12.35 -2.66
C ALA A 51 8.82 12.33 -2.68
N ASN A 52 9.43 11.45 -1.89
CA ASN A 52 10.87 11.20 -1.84
C ASN A 52 11.34 10.12 -2.85
N ARG A 53 10.54 9.81 -3.88
CA ARG A 53 10.85 8.81 -4.92
C ARG A 53 11.22 7.43 -4.36
N THR A 54 10.64 7.07 -3.22
CA THR A 54 10.85 5.78 -2.55
C THR A 54 9.56 4.98 -2.56
N ALA A 55 9.61 3.74 -3.04
CA ALA A 55 8.51 2.79 -3.02
C ALA A 55 9.02 1.38 -2.69
N THR A 56 8.14 0.56 -2.12
CA THR A 56 8.42 -0.86 -1.87
C THR A 56 7.43 -1.68 -2.67
N PHE A 57 7.94 -2.38 -3.67
CA PHE A 57 7.16 -3.22 -4.56
C PHE A 57 6.73 -4.50 -3.85
N MET A 58 5.57 -5.00 -4.26
CA MET A 58 5.12 -6.35 -3.97
C MET A 58 5.18 -7.14 -5.26
N ILE A 59 5.89 -8.26 -5.20
CA ILE A 59 5.89 -9.27 -6.25
C ILE A 59 4.83 -10.33 -5.95
N LEU A 60 4.47 -11.12 -6.95
CA LEU A 60 3.46 -12.17 -6.88
C LEU A 60 2.04 -11.63 -6.63
N GLY A 61 1.77 -10.39 -7.06
CA GLY A 61 0.47 -9.76 -6.96
C GLY A 61 0.11 -9.15 -5.59
N ASP A 62 -1.17 -8.81 -5.42
CA ASP A 62 -1.76 -8.17 -4.23
C ASP A 62 -2.51 -9.13 -3.29
N ILE A 63 -2.55 -10.43 -3.61
CA ILE A 63 -3.26 -11.44 -2.84
C ILE A 63 -2.26 -12.29 -2.05
N CYS A 64 -2.39 -12.28 -0.72
CA CYS A 64 -1.63 -13.15 0.16
C CYS A 64 -2.42 -14.41 0.50
N THR A 65 -1.79 -15.58 0.45
CA THR A 65 -2.40 -16.85 0.91
C THR A 65 -2.47 -16.97 2.43
N ARG A 66 -1.81 -16.07 3.17
CA ARG A 66 -1.81 -16.01 4.63
C ARG A 66 -2.74 -14.92 5.14
N ALA A 67 -3.26 -15.11 6.37
CA ALA A 67 -4.17 -14.18 7.04
C ALA A 67 -3.57 -13.59 8.33
N CYS A 68 -2.48 -12.83 8.20
CA CYS A 68 -1.86 -12.16 9.34
C CYS A 68 -2.83 -11.15 9.96
N ARG A 69 -3.11 -11.25 11.27
CA ARG A 69 -4.16 -10.46 11.97
C ARG A 69 -4.01 -8.94 11.87
N PHE A 70 -2.81 -8.44 11.59
CA PHE A 70 -2.49 -7.02 11.49
C PHE A 70 -2.39 -6.52 10.04
N CYS A 71 -2.26 -7.44 9.07
CA CYS A 71 -1.97 -7.10 7.69
C CYS A 71 -3.26 -6.71 6.97
N ALA A 72 -3.20 -5.64 6.18
CA ALA A 72 -4.34 -5.16 5.40
C ALA A 72 -4.38 -5.67 3.95
N VAL A 73 -3.32 -6.38 3.51
CA VAL A 73 -3.25 -7.01 2.18
C VAL A 73 -4.36 -8.03 2.04
N ASN A 74 -4.97 -8.10 0.86
CA ASN A 74 -6.08 -9.00 0.59
C ASN A 74 -5.67 -10.45 0.80
N THR A 75 -6.50 -11.23 1.50
CA THR A 75 -6.30 -12.67 1.66
C THR A 75 -7.15 -13.42 0.65
N GLY A 76 -6.56 -14.39 -0.04
CA GLY A 76 -7.29 -15.19 -1.02
C GLY A 76 -6.41 -16.16 -1.81
N LEU A 77 -6.96 -16.65 -2.91
CA LEU A 77 -6.24 -17.40 -3.94
C LEU A 77 -5.66 -16.41 -4.96
N PRO A 78 -4.33 -16.35 -5.13
CA PRO A 78 -3.69 -15.52 -6.14
C PRO A 78 -4.05 -15.96 -7.57
N THR A 79 -3.71 -15.11 -8.54
CA THR A 79 -3.75 -15.45 -9.97
C THR A 79 -2.56 -16.33 -10.37
N GLU A 80 -2.45 -16.64 -11.67
CA GLU A 80 -1.30 -17.33 -12.22
C GLU A 80 0.02 -16.59 -11.95
N LEU A 81 1.11 -17.34 -11.86
CA LEU A 81 2.45 -16.81 -11.69
C LEU A 81 2.87 -16.01 -12.94
N ASP A 82 3.14 -14.72 -12.78
CA ASP A 82 3.77 -13.91 -13.82
C ASP A 82 5.30 -14.06 -13.75
N LEU A 83 5.90 -14.56 -14.83
CA LEU A 83 7.36 -14.70 -14.96
C LEU A 83 8.03 -13.42 -15.50
N GLN A 84 7.24 -12.44 -15.94
CA GLN A 84 7.68 -11.18 -16.56
C GLN A 84 7.32 -9.96 -15.70
N GLU A 85 6.92 -10.17 -14.45
CA GLU A 85 6.62 -9.10 -13.48
C GLU A 85 7.76 -8.06 -13.35
#